data_AF-A0A935G8X9-F1
#
_entry.id   AF-A0A935G8X9-F1
#
_cell.length_a   1.000
_cell.length_b   1.000
_cell.length_c   1.000
_cell.angle_alpha   90.00
_cell.angle_beta   90.00
_cell.angle_gamma   90.00
#
_symmetry.space_group_name_H-M   'P 1'
#
loop_
_entity.id
_entity.type
_entity.pdbx_description
1 polymer ?
#
loop_
_entity_poly.entity_id
_entity_poly.type
_entity_poly.pdbx_seq_one_letter_code
_entity_poly.pdbx_strand_id
1 'polypeptide(L)'
;MSMRDKYDNILIILLITSILLVLMYLLIGRSEYYFPKRDNFDVYGIDLSYYQGDKIDWDSLLYGNDTPIEFVFLKASEGVNLQDIMFKEYAKELSKRNVCFGAYHYFIAELSGNEQAKNFLNAIDGIDVKLPYVIDIEEYNDRELAIRNLNSFIHTINNETSHDIMIYTNISTYYDLIIGNELDHLLLWIASSKVDEPIIPGRYLFWQYSDRGRLKGISEKIDLNVFNGSYNDWMKYKKYCGCN
;
A
#
# COMPACT_ATOMS: atom_id res chain seq x y z
N MET A 1 16.60 35.07 52.29
CA MET A 1 16.91 34.82 50.87
C MET A 1 16.77 36.13 50.12
N SER A 2 17.86 36.63 49.55
CA SER A 2 17.88 37.95 48.92
C SER A 2 17.00 37.96 47.66
N MET A 3 16.50 39.13 47.24
CA MET A 3 15.75 39.21 45.97
C MET A 3 16.58 38.68 44.80
N ARG A 4 17.90 38.88 44.82
CA ARG A 4 18.85 38.40 43.81
C ARG A 4 18.84 36.87 43.73
N ASP A 5 18.85 36.18 44.86
CA ASP A 5 18.81 34.70 44.93
C ASP A 5 17.51 34.15 44.33
N LYS A 6 16.38 34.87 44.47
CA LYS A 6 15.11 34.50 43.83
C LYS A 6 15.18 34.66 42.31
N TYR A 7 15.79 35.75 41.81
CA TYR A 7 15.95 35.96 40.37
C TYR A 7 16.91 34.93 39.74
N ASP A 8 18.01 34.62 40.41
CA ASP A 8 18.98 33.63 39.93
C ASP A 8 18.34 32.22 39.85
N ASN A 9 17.54 31.84 40.85
CA ASN A 9 16.78 30.59 40.83
C ASN A 9 15.73 30.55 39.70
N ILE A 10 15.04 31.66 39.44
CA ILE A 10 14.08 31.75 38.32
C ILE A 10 14.79 31.60 36.97
N LEU A 11 15.95 32.25 36.80
CA LEU A 11 16.73 32.16 35.56
C LEU A 11 17.22 30.72 35.31
N ILE A 12 17.69 30.04 36.37
CA ILE A 12 18.15 28.64 36.29
C ILE A 12 16.98 27.72 35.88
N ILE A 13 15.80 27.91 36.47
CA ILE A 13 14.61 27.11 36.13
C ILE A 13 14.23 27.33 34.66
N LEU A 14 14.19 28.58 34.18
CA LEU A 14 13.87 28.90 32.79
C LEU A 14 14.89 28.32 31.80
N LEU A 15 16.18 28.31 32.16
CA LEU A 15 17.21 27.70 31.34
C LEU A 15 17.02 26.18 31.24
N ILE A 16 16.77 25.52 32.38
CA ILE A 16 16.53 24.07 32.43
C ILE A 16 15.27 23.69 31.63
N THR A 17 14.17 24.43 31.77
CA THR A 17 12.95 24.14 31.01
C THR A 17 13.15 24.32 29.51
N SER A 18 13.90 25.35 29.08
CA SER A 18 14.23 25.54 27.66
C SER A 18 15.06 24.39 27.08
N ILE A 19 16.05 23.90 27.83
CA ILE A 19 16.89 22.75 27.44
C ILE A 19 16.03 21.48 27.37
N LEU A 20 15.14 21.27 28.33
CA LEU A 20 14.22 20.13 28.33
C LEU A 20 13.25 20.18 27.14
N LEU A 21 12.73 21.35 26.77
CA LEU A 21 11.87 21.51 25.59
C LEU A 21 12.63 21.26 24.29
N VAL A 22 13.88 21.71 24.17
CA VAL A 22 14.74 21.43 23.01
C VAL A 22 15.07 19.93 22.94
N LEU A 23 15.43 19.30 24.06
CA LEU A 23 15.66 17.85 24.11
C LEU A 23 14.40 17.07 23.77
N MET A 24 13.24 17.46 24.30
CA MET A 24 11.95 16.85 23.97
C MET A 24 11.62 17.02 22.50
N TYR A 25 11.88 18.20 21.90
CA TYR A 25 11.73 18.44 20.46
C TYR A 25 12.69 17.57 19.63
N LEU A 26 13.95 17.41 20.05
CA LEU A 26 14.93 16.53 19.39
C LEU A 26 14.57 15.04 19.53
N LEU A 27 13.93 14.65 20.64
CA LEU A 27 13.44 13.28 20.86
C LEU A 27 12.14 13.00 20.07
N ILE A 28 11.21 13.95 20.00
CA ILE A 28 9.98 13.86 19.19
C ILE A 28 10.31 13.92 17.69
N GLY A 29 11.33 14.70 17.31
CA GLY A 29 11.78 14.88 15.93
C GLY A 29 12.56 13.68 15.37
N ARG A 30 12.90 12.69 16.19
CA ARG A 30 13.30 11.37 15.70
C ARG A 30 12.03 10.59 15.40
N SER A 31 11.49 10.79 14.20
CA SER A 31 10.74 9.71 13.56
C SER A 31 11.69 8.52 13.48
N GLU A 32 11.59 7.60 14.44
CA GLU A 32 12.29 6.32 14.30
C GLU A 32 11.71 5.67 13.06
N TYR A 33 12.54 5.58 12.02
CA TYR A 33 12.29 4.76 10.86
C TYR A 33 11.91 3.36 11.36
N TYR A 34 10.79 2.85 10.89
CA TYR A 34 10.23 1.60 11.33
C TYR A 34 9.85 0.81 10.10
N PHE A 35 10.72 -0.14 9.76
CA PHE A 35 10.52 -1.07 8.67
C PHE A 35 10.66 -2.50 9.21
N PRO A 36 9.59 -3.07 9.78
CA PRO A 36 9.62 -4.43 10.32
C PRO A 36 9.89 -5.43 9.20
N LYS A 37 11.08 -6.03 9.17
CA LYS A 37 11.38 -7.13 8.25
C LYS A 37 10.65 -8.40 8.69
N ARG A 38 10.40 -9.30 7.74
CA ARG A 38 9.84 -10.63 7.94
C ARG A 38 10.86 -11.66 7.47
N ASP A 39 11.39 -12.46 8.40
CA ASP A 39 12.55 -13.33 8.16
C ASP A 39 12.35 -14.38 7.04
N ASN A 40 11.10 -14.72 6.72
CA ASN A 40 10.76 -15.68 5.67
C ASN A 40 10.53 -15.04 4.29
N PHE A 41 10.76 -13.73 4.14
CA PHE A 41 10.45 -12.99 2.92
C PHE A 41 11.64 -12.14 2.47
N ASP A 42 12.00 -12.30 1.19
CA ASP A 42 13.14 -11.62 0.57
C ASP A 42 12.74 -10.34 -0.18
N VAL A 43 11.46 -10.22 -0.54
CA VAL A 43 10.97 -9.26 -1.53
C VAL A 43 9.89 -8.39 -0.90
N TYR A 44 10.19 -7.11 -0.78
CA TYR A 44 9.36 -6.13 -0.11
C TYR A 44 8.80 -5.13 -1.11
N GLY A 45 7.59 -4.69 -0.84
CA GLY A 45 6.92 -3.65 -1.59
C GLY A 45 6.10 -2.76 -0.68
N ILE A 46 5.47 -1.77 -1.30
CA ILE A 46 4.61 -0.79 -0.64
C ILE A 46 3.36 -0.58 -1.48
N ASP A 47 2.34 0.00 -0.88
CA ASP A 47 1.23 0.56 -1.64
C ASP A 47 0.99 2.02 -1.25
N LEU A 48 0.56 2.81 -2.24
CA LEU A 48 0.50 4.27 -2.18
C LEU A 48 -0.80 4.79 -2.79
N SER A 49 -1.28 5.87 -2.22
CA SER A 49 -2.40 6.68 -2.73
C SER A 49 -2.12 8.16 -2.52
N TYR A 50 -3.08 9.02 -2.82
CA TYR A 50 -2.98 10.44 -2.53
C TYR A 50 -2.68 10.76 -1.05
N TYR A 51 -3.01 9.86 -0.12
CA TYR A 51 -2.74 10.04 1.32
C TYR A 51 -1.24 10.20 1.64
N GLN A 52 -0.36 9.65 0.78
CA GLN A 52 1.09 9.77 0.95
C GLN A 52 1.67 11.11 0.45
N GLY A 53 0.88 11.92 -0.24
CA GLY A 53 1.23 13.29 -0.61
C GLY A 53 2.30 13.44 -1.71
N ASP A 54 2.54 14.68 -2.11
CA ASP A 54 3.44 15.02 -3.23
C ASP A 54 4.92 15.14 -2.86
N LYS A 55 5.25 15.09 -1.56
CA LYS A 55 6.61 15.26 -1.03
C LYS A 55 7.28 13.92 -0.75
N ILE A 56 7.62 13.22 -1.82
CA ILE A 56 8.34 11.94 -1.75
C ILE A 56 9.73 12.11 -2.36
N ASP A 57 10.77 11.85 -1.56
CA ASP A 57 12.10 11.56 -2.08
C ASP A 57 12.15 10.09 -2.48
N TRP A 58 11.86 9.85 -3.76
CA TRP A 58 11.72 8.52 -4.33
C TRP A 58 12.98 7.67 -4.23
N ASP A 59 14.17 8.25 -4.39
CA ASP A 59 15.40 7.46 -4.33
C ASP A 59 15.67 6.98 -2.89
N SER A 60 15.44 7.87 -1.91
CA SER A 60 15.49 7.49 -0.50
C SER A 60 14.42 6.46 -0.12
N LEU A 61 13.21 6.59 -0.65
CA LEU A 61 12.11 5.65 -0.40
C LEU A 61 12.40 4.26 -0.97
N LEU A 62 12.83 4.20 -2.22
CA LEU A 62 12.99 2.95 -2.95
C LEU A 62 14.28 2.22 -2.58
N TYR A 63 15.37 2.96 -2.32
CA TYR A 63 16.71 2.38 -2.20
C TYR A 63 17.42 2.71 -0.90
N GLY A 64 16.91 3.67 -0.11
CA GLY A 64 17.58 4.14 1.10
C GLY A 64 17.37 3.29 2.35
N ASN A 65 16.37 2.40 2.34
CA ASN A 65 16.05 1.51 3.47
C ASN A 65 16.96 0.26 3.45
N ASP A 66 17.03 -0.46 4.57
CA ASP A 66 17.90 -1.65 4.71
C ASP A 66 17.56 -2.80 3.75
N THR A 67 16.36 -2.77 3.18
CA THR A 67 15.96 -3.60 2.05
C THR A 67 15.33 -2.68 1.01
N PRO A 68 15.68 -2.81 -0.28
CA PRO A 68 15.05 -2.03 -1.34
C PRO A 68 13.58 -2.39 -1.52
N ILE A 69 12.80 -1.43 -2.00
CA ILE A 69 11.43 -1.63 -2.46
C ILE A 69 11.47 -2.17 -3.89
N GLU A 70 11.00 -3.40 -4.06
CA GLU A 70 11.04 -4.12 -5.33
C GLU A 70 9.78 -3.92 -6.18
N PHE A 71 8.65 -3.63 -5.53
CA PHE A 71 7.37 -3.39 -6.18
C PHE A 71 6.52 -2.35 -5.46
N VAL A 72 5.61 -1.72 -6.20
CA VAL A 72 4.66 -0.74 -5.67
C VAL A 72 3.26 -0.98 -6.24
N PHE A 73 2.22 -0.96 -5.41
CA PHE A 73 0.83 -0.85 -5.88
C PHE A 73 0.34 0.59 -5.70
N LEU A 74 -0.27 1.17 -6.74
CA LEU A 74 -0.77 2.54 -6.71
C LEU A 74 -2.29 2.56 -6.77
N LYS A 75 -2.94 3.35 -5.91
CA LYS A 75 -4.37 3.60 -6.05
C LYS A 75 -4.59 4.33 -7.35
N ALA A 76 -5.44 3.80 -8.23
CA ALA A 76 -5.81 4.47 -9.47
C ALA A 76 -7.17 5.13 -9.34
N SER A 77 -8.13 4.45 -8.70
CA SER A 77 -9.49 4.94 -8.60
C SER A 77 -10.26 4.30 -7.45
N GLU A 78 -11.44 4.86 -7.19
CA GLU A 78 -12.37 4.43 -6.16
C GLU A 78 -13.81 4.63 -6.66
N GLY A 79 -14.65 3.61 -6.45
CA GLY A 79 -16.05 3.67 -6.86
C GLY A 79 -16.22 4.04 -8.34
N VAL A 80 -17.32 4.71 -8.67
CA VAL A 80 -17.71 4.91 -10.09
C VAL A 80 -17.08 6.14 -10.75
N ASN A 81 -16.45 7.04 -10.00
CA ASN A 81 -16.00 8.33 -10.54
C ASN A 81 -14.73 8.93 -9.92
N LEU A 82 -14.29 8.47 -8.74
CA LEU A 82 -13.12 9.05 -8.09
C LEU A 82 -11.87 8.45 -8.71
N GLN A 83 -10.96 9.30 -9.18
CA GLN A 83 -9.62 8.91 -9.64
C GLN A 83 -8.61 9.50 -8.68
N ASP A 84 -7.60 8.71 -8.31
CA ASP A 84 -6.56 9.17 -7.40
C ASP A 84 -5.69 10.23 -8.10
N ILE A 85 -5.62 11.41 -7.50
CA ILE A 85 -4.94 12.56 -8.08
C ILE A 85 -3.42 12.39 -8.18
N MET A 86 -2.83 11.46 -7.41
CA MET A 86 -1.40 11.21 -7.40
C MET A 86 -0.98 10.06 -8.31
N PHE A 87 -1.92 9.19 -8.73
CA PHE A 87 -1.64 7.98 -9.52
C PHE A 87 -0.67 8.21 -10.69
N LYS A 88 -0.97 9.19 -11.55
CA LYS A 88 -0.17 9.45 -12.77
C LYS A 88 1.22 9.99 -12.46
N GLU A 89 1.36 10.82 -11.43
CA GLU A 89 2.67 11.36 -11.04
C GLU A 89 3.52 10.27 -10.39
N TYR A 90 2.93 9.46 -9.50
CA TYR A 90 3.62 8.31 -8.91
C TYR A 90 4.05 7.29 -9.97
N ALA A 91 3.16 6.91 -10.88
CA ALA A 91 3.45 5.98 -11.97
C ALA A 91 4.62 6.47 -12.84
N LYS A 92 4.66 7.78 -13.13
CA LYS A 92 5.76 8.41 -13.87
C LYS A 92 7.07 8.36 -13.10
N GLU A 93 7.07 8.62 -11.80
CA GLU A 93 8.28 8.58 -10.97
C GLU A 93 8.84 7.16 -10.82
N LEU A 94 7.97 6.15 -10.73
CA LEU A 94 8.36 4.74 -10.74
C LEU A 94 8.87 4.28 -12.10
N SER A 95 8.21 4.70 -13.18
CA SER A 95 8.63 4.38 -14.56
C SER A 95 10.03 4.91 -14.88
N LYS A 96 10.36 6.15 -14.45
CA LYS A 96 11.71 6.73 -14.60
C LYS A 96 12.82 5.90 -13.93
N ARG A 97 12.44 5.10 -12.92
CA ARG A 97 13.35 4.32 -12.08
C ARG A 97 13.28 2.82 -12.38
N ASN A 98 12.51 2.42 -13.39
CA ASN A 98 12.25 1.01 -13.73
C ASN A 98 11.75 0.19 -12.54
N VAL A 99 10.97 0.80 -11.65
CA VAL A 99 10.32 0.06 -10.55
C VAL A 99 9.04 -0.56 -11.08
N CYS A 100 8.89 -1.86 -10.85
CA CYS A 100 7.72 -2.62 -11.25
C CYS A 100 6.50 -2.19 -10.41
N PHE A 101 5.40 -1.78 -11.03
CA PHE A 101 4.23 -1.32 -10.30
C PHE A 101 2.90 -1.84 -10.85
N GLY A 102 1.93 -1.91 -9.96
CA GLY A 102 0.54 -2.27 -10.21
C GLY A 102 -0.40 -1.11 -9.92
N ALA A 103 -1.66 -1.28 -10.30
CA ALA A 103 -2.73 -0.32 -10.02
C ALA A 103 -3.87 -1.03 -9.30
N TYR A 104 -4.43 -0.38 -8.28
CA TYR A 104 -5.59 -0.90 -7.56
C TYR A 104 -6.79 0.04 -7.62
N HIS A 105 -7.97 -0.58 -7.61
CA HIS A 105 -9.27 0.06 -7.53
C HIS A 105 -9.89 -0.20 -6.16
N TYR A 106 -10.15 0.86 -5.38
CA TYR A 106 -10.90 0.73 -4.14
C TYR A 106 -12.38 0.53 -4.46
N PHE A 107 -12.85 -0.71 -4.29
CA PHE A 107 -14.15 -1.17 -4.72
C PHE A 107 -15.22 -0.91 -3.68
N ILE A 108 -16.31 -0.28 -4.10
CA ILE A 108 -17.50 -0.06 -3.27
C ILE A 108 -18.54 -1.11 -3.67
N ALA A 109 -18.76 -2.09 -2.80
CA ALA A 109 -19.52 -3.29 -3.10
C ALA A 109 -20.96 -3.04 -3.58
N GLU A 110 -21.58 -1.96 -3.10
CA GLU A 110 -22.95 -1.58 -3.41
C GLU A 110 -23.11 -0.81 -4.73
N LEU A 111 -22.00 -0.40 -5.36
CA LEU A 111 -22.02 0.32 -6.63
C LEU A 111 -21.86 -0.60 -7.84
N SER A 112 -22.32 -0.14 -8.99
CA SER A 112 -22.25 -0.89 -10.25
C SER A 112 -20.81 -1.32 -10.58
N GLY A 113 -20.58 -2.64 -10.64
CA GLY A 113 -19.26 -3.19 -10.97
C GLY A 113 -18.73 -2.76 -12.34
N ASN A 114 -19.60 -2.66 -13.35
CA ASN A 114 -19.21 -2.24 -14.69
C ASN A 114 -18.84 -0.75 -14.76
N GLU A 115 -19.47 0.12 -13.97
CA GLU A 115 -19.11 1.54 -13.91
C GLU A 115 -17.79 1.73 -13.15
N GLN A 116 -17.59 0.98 -12.07
CA GLN A 116 -16.32 0.93 -11.34
C GLN A 116 -15.16 0.46 -12.24
N ALA A 117 -15.35 -0.59 -13.03
CA ALA A 117 -14.35 -1.07 -13.98
C ALA A 117 -14.00 -0.01 -15.03
N LYS A 118 -15.00 0.69 -15.58
CA LYS A 118 -14.76 1.80 -16.51
C LYS A 118 -13.99 2.95 -15.86
N ASN A 119 -14.30 3.29 -14.61
CA ASN A 119 -13.56 4.31 -13.87
C ASN A 119 -12.09 3.90 -13.69
N PHE A 120 -11.83 2.65 -13.32
CA PHE A 120 -10.49 2.08 -13.21
C PHE A 120 -9.72 2.11 -14.54
N LEU A 121 -10.30 1.61 -15.62
CA LEU A 121 -9.68 1.64 -16.95
C LEU A 121 -9.36 3.08 -17.40
N ASN A 122 -10.28 4.03 -17.15
CA ASN A 122 -10.05 5.44 -17.47
C ASN A 122 -8.93 6.06 -16.63
N ALA A 123 -8.76 5.67 -15.37
CA ALA A 123 -7.73 6.20 -14.49
C ALA A 123 -6.32 5.75 -14.95
N ILE A 124 -6.21 4.50 -15.40
CA ILE A 124 -4.95 3.90 -15.86
C ILE A 124 -4.66 4.13 -17.34
N ASP A 125 -5.55 4.78 -18.09
CA ASP A 125 -5.40 5.00 -19.52
C ASP A 125 -4.06 5.68 -19.86
N GLY A 126 -3.37 5.12 -20.84
CA GLY A 126 -2.04 5.54 -21.27
C GLY A 126 -0.89 5.24 -20.30
N ILE A 127 -1.14 4.52 -19.21
CA ILE A 127 -0.11 4.10 -18.24
C ILE A 127 0.15 2.60 -18.39
N ASP A 128 1.42 2.25 -18.57
CA ASP A 128 1.87 0.86 -18.73
C ASP A 128 2.02 0.17 -17.36
N VAL A 129 0.87 -0.17 -16.77
CA VAL A 129 0.78 -0.89 -15.49
C VAL A 129 1.21 -2.35 -15.72
N LYS A 130 2.22 -2.81 -14.99
CA LYS A 130 2.85 -4.12 -15.22
C LYS A 130 2.30 -5.24 -14.36
N LEU A 131 2.14 -4.98 -13.06
CA LEU A 131 1.58 -5.96 -12.12
C LEU A 131 0.06 -6.09 -12.34
N PRO A 132 -0.58 -7.16 -11.83
CA PRO A 132 -2.02 -7.37 -11.99
C PRO A 132 -2.88 -6.17 -11.60
N TYR A 133 -4.05 -6.06 -12.23
CA TYR A 133 -5.07 -5.10 -11.84
C TYR A 133 -5.74 -5.57 -10.56
N VAL A 134 -5.65 -4.75 -9.52
CA VAL A 134 -6.12 -5.14 -8.19
C VAL A 134 -7.51 -4.57 -7.94
N ILE A 135 -8.44 -5.43 -7.54
CA ILE A 135 -9.73 -5.03 -6.98
C ILE A 135 -9.58 -5.11 -5.46
N ASP A 136 -9.57 -3.96 -4.81
CA ASP A 136 -9.48 -3.82 -3.36
C ASP A 136 -10.90 -3.82 -2.78
N ILE A 137 -11.28 -4.92 -2.13
CA ILE A 137 -12.57 -5.07 -1.45
C ILE A 137 -12.35 -5.46 0.02
N GLU A 138 -12.69 -4.53 0.91
CA GLU A 138 -12.51 -4.74 2.35
C GLU A 138 -13.82 -4.91 3.10
N GLU A 139 -14.88 -4.25 2.64
CA GLU A 139 -16.18 -4.14 3.32
C GLU A 139 -17.35 -4.23 2.33
N TYR A 140 -18.50 -4.72 2.81
CA TYR A 140 -19.75 -4.83 2.09
C TYR A 140 -20.91 -5.01 3.08
N ASN A 141 -22.11 -4.61 2.68
CA ASN A 141 -23.34 -4.80 3.47
C ASN A 141 -24.19 -5.99 2.96
N ASP A 142 -24.13 -6.26 1.65
CA ASP A 142 -24.88 -7.35 1.00
C ASP A 142 -23.91 -8.23 0.21
N ARG A 143 -23.73 -9.45 0.69
CA ARG A 143 -22.80 -10.45 0.13
C ARG A 143 -23.15 -10.84 -1.31
N GLU A 144 -24.42 -11.04 -1.62
CA GLU A 144 -24.84 -11.46 -2.96
C GLU A 144 -24.68 -10.32 -3.96
N LEU A 145 -24.97 -9.10 -3.53
CA LEU A 145 -24.74 -7.90 -4.33
C LEU A 145 -23.24 -7.68 -4.58
N ALA A 146 -22.40 -7.83 -3.56
CA ALA A 146 -20.95 -7.73 -3.67
C ALA A 146 -20.39 -8.70 -4.71
N ILE A 147 -20.75 -9.99 -4.64
CA ILE A 147 -20.32 -11.01 -5.61
C ILE A 147 -20.79 -10.65 -7.02
N ARG A 148 -22.06 -10.23 -7.17
CA ARG A 148 -22.60 -9.83 -8.49
C ARG A 148 -21.83 -8.66 -9.09
N ASN A 149 -21.54 -7.64 -8.28
CA ASN A 149 -20.83 -6.46 -8.74
C ASN A 149 -19.35 -6.76 -9.01
N LEU A 150 -18.69 -7.58 -8.20
CA LEU A 150 -17.32 -8.05 -8.47
C LEU A 150 -17.25 -8.78 -9.81
N ASN A 151 -18.14 -9.74 -10.05
CA ASN A 151 -18.20 -10.46 -11.32
C ASN A 151 -18.46 -9.51 -12.51
N SER A 152 -19.30 -8.49 -12.33
CA SER A 152 -19.56 -7.46 -13.34
C SER A 152 -18.31 -6.62 -13.64
N PHE A 153 -17.55 -6.25 -12.61
CA PHE A 153 -16.26 -5.57 -12.75
C PHE A 153 -15.26 -6.43 -13.53
N ILE A 154 -15.04 -7.67 -13.07
CA ILE A 154 -14.12 -8.64 -13.66
C ILE A 154 -14.46 -8.90 -15.13
N HIS A 155 -15.74 -9.12 -15.43
CA HIS A 155 -16.19 -9.32 -16.80
C HIS A 155 -15.90 -8.12 -17.70
N THR A 156 -16.08 -6.90 -17.18
CA THR A 156 -15.77 -5.68 -17.93
C THR A 156 -14.27 -5.56 -18.23
N ILE A 157 -13.41 -5.81 -17.23
CA ILE A 157 -11.95 -5.77 -17.42
C ILE A 157 -11.48 -6.83 -18.43
N ASN A 158 -11.99 -8.06 -18.33
CA ASN A 158 -11.62 -9.17 -19.22
C ASN A 158 -12.09 -8.97 -20.67
N ASN A 159 -13.15 -8.18 -20.90
CA ASN A 159 -13.60 -7.85 -22.25
C ASN A 159 -12.73 -6.78 -22.91
N GLU A 160 -12.16 -5.87 -22.13
CA GLU A 160 -11.37 -4.73 -22.63
C GLU A 160 -9.87 -5.03 -22.64
N THR A 161 -9.41 -5.97 -21.81
CA THR A 161 -7.99 -6.24 -21.58
C THR A 161 -7.72 -7.73 -21.41
N SER A 162 -6.46 -8.14 -21.58
CA SER A 162 -5.98 -9.49 -21.22
C SER A 162 -5.09 -9.47 -19.97
N HIS A 163 -5.23 -8.44 -19.13
CA HIS A 163 -4.39 -8.25 -17.96
C HIS A 163 -4.86 -9.13 -16.82
N ASP A 164 -3.92 -9.70 -16.07
CA ASP A 164 -4.27 -10.52 -14.90
C ASP A 164 -4.97 -9.67 -13.84
N ILE A 165 -5.97 -10.26 -13.17
CA ILE A 165 -6.75 -9.63 -12.09
C ILE A 165 -6.38 -10.26 -10.76
N MET A 166 -6.24 -9.43 -9.73
CA MET A 166 -5.96 -9.82 -8.36
C MET A 166 -6.99 -9.21 -7.41
N ILE A 167 -7.40 -9.96 -6.39
CA ILE A 167 -8.22 -9.43 -5.29
C ILE A 167 -7.30 -9.03 -4.15
N TYR A 168 -7.45 -7.81 -3.65
CA TYR A 168 -6.99 -7.43 -2.33
C TYR A 168 -8.16 -7.48 -1.33
N THR A 169 -7.93 -8.08 -0.16
CA THR A 169 -8.93 -8.19 0.90
C THR A 169 -8.28 -8.48 2.25
N ASN A 170 -8.99 -8.17 3.34
CA ASN A 170 -8.66 -8.68 4.67
C ASN A 170 -9.09 -10.16 4.85
N ILE A 171 -8.58 -10.79 5.92
CA ILE A 171 -8.86 -12.21 6.26
C ILE A 171 -10.36 -12.49 6.41
N SER A 172 -11.12 -11.60 7.04
CA SER A 172 -12.55 -11.81 7.29
C SER A 172 -13.32 -11.88 5.98
N THR A 173 -13.11 -10.90 5.10
CA THR A 173 -13.75 -10.83 3.79
C THR A 173 -13.28 -11.95 2.85
N TYR A 174 -12.02 -12.40 2.96
CA TYR A 174 -11.56 -13.59 2.23
C TYR A 174 -12.38 -14.84 2.57
N TYR A 175 -12.60 -15.13 3.86
CA TYR A 175 -13.35 -16.31 4.28
C TYR A 175 -14.84 -16.24 3.98
N ASP A 176 -15.44 -15.04 4.02
CA ASP A 176 -16.87 -14.90 3.78
C ASP A 176 -17.22 -14.81 2.28
N LEU A 177 -16.40 -14.09 1.51
CA LEU A 177 -16.73 -13.68 0.14
C LEU A 177 -15.98 -14.44 -0.95
N ILE A 178 -14.71 -14.77 -0.72
CA ILE A 178 -13.80 -15.23 -1.78
C ILE A 178 -13.65 -16.75 -1.81
N ILE A 179 -13.26 -17.36 -0.70
CA ILE A 179 -12.94 -18.79 -0.66
C ILE A 179 -14.17 -19.66 -0.96
N GLY A 180 -13.98 -20.69 -1.80
CA GLY A 180 -15.05 -21.62 -2.16
C GLY A 180 -16.15 -21.04 -3.04
N ASN A 181 -15.98 -19.81 -3.53
CA ASN A 181 -16.86 -19.16 -4.51
C ASN A 181 -16.19 -19.09 -5.89
N GLU A 182 -16.89 -18.61 -6.93
CA GLU A 182 -16.33 -18.41 -8.26
C GLU A 182 -15.12 -17.46 -8.30
N LEU A 183 -14.87 -16.66 -7.25
CA LEU A 183 -13.74 -15.74 -7.16
C LEU A 183 -12.43 -16.40 -6.69
N ASP A 184 -12.48 -17.61 -6.14
CA ASP A 184 -11.33 -18.30 -5.49
C ASP A 184 -10.19 -18.65 -6.46
N HIS A 185 -10.42 -18.56 -7.77
CA HIS A 185 -9.41 -18.80 -8.80
C HIS A 185 -8.52 -17.58 -9.09
N LEU A 186 -8.88 -16.39 -8.61
CA LEU A 186 -8.14 -15.16 -8.86
C LEU A 186 -6.85 -15.11 -8.04
N LEU A 187 -5.89 -14.30 -8.50
CA LEU A 187 -4.72 -13.97 -7.68
C LEU A 187 -5.17 -13.27 -6.41
N LEU A 188 -4.43 -13.47 -5.31
CA LEU A 188 -4.81 -12.94 -4.00
C LEU A 188 -3.67 -12.12 -3.38
N TRP A 189 -4.01 -10.91 -2.92
CA TRP A 189 -3.21 -10.08 -2.04
C TRP A 189 -3.95 -9.96 -0.70
N ILE A 190 -3.42 -10.56 0.35
CA ILE A 190 -4.11 -10.62 1.64
C ILE A 190 -3.63 -9.54 2.60
N ALA A 191 -4.53 -8.88 3.30
CA ALA A 191 -4.21 -7.97 4.40
C ALA A 191 -4.39 -8.69 5.75
N SER A 192 -3.30 -8.72 6.53
CA SER A 192 -3.35 -9.21 7.90
C SER A 192 -2.21 -8.61 8.72
N SER A 193 -2.56 -7.73 9.66
CA SER A 193 -1.59 -7.13 10.57
C SER A 193 -1.47 -7.94 11.86
N LYS A 194 -0.32 -7.82 12.53
CA LYS A 194 -0.04 -8.39 13.87
C LYS A 194 0.01 -9.93 13.94
N VAL A 195 0.23 -10.59 12.81
CA VAL A 195 0.56 -12.03 12.74
C VAL A 195 1.98 -12.20 12.21
N ASP A 196 2.59 -13.38 12.46
CA ASP A 196 3.92 -13.71 11.92
C ASP A 196 3.85 -14.06 10.43
N GLU A 197 2.80 -14.78 10.03
CA GLU A 197 2.45 -15.10 8.65
C GLU A 197 0.95 -15.47 8.59
N PRO A 198 0.19 -15.03 7.58
CA PRO A 198 -1.23 -15.37 7.47
C PRO A 198 -1.38 -16.83 7.05
N ILE A 199 -2.07 -17.63 7.87
CA ILE A 199 -2.42 -19.01 7.55
C ILE A 199 -3.84 -19.01 6.95
N ILE A 200 -3.91 -19.19 5.62
CA ILE A 200 -5.18 -19.32 4.88
C ILE A 200 -5.16 -20.61 4.03
N PRO A 201 -6.33 -21.20 3.71
CA PRO A 201 -6.40 -22.42 2.90
C PRO A 201 -5.87 -22.27 1.47
N GLY A 202 -6.01 -21.06 0.89
CA GLY A 202 -5.48 -20.73 -0.44
C GLY A 202 -4.03 -20.24 -0.41
N ARG A 203 -3.47 -19.98 -1.60
CA ARG A 203 -2.17 -19.31 -1.74
C ARG A 203 -2.38 -17.85 -2.07
N TYR A 204 -1.90 -16.95 -1.20
CA TYR A 204 -1.74 -15.53 -1.55
C TYR A 204 -0.43 -15.32 -2.30
N LEU A 205 -0.43 -14.37 -3.22
CA LEU A 205 0.74 -13.92 -3.97
C LEU A 205 1.46 -12.76 -3.26
N PHE A 206 0.69 -11.86 -2.65
CA PHE A 206 1.20 -10.75 -1.86
C PHE A 206 0.55 -10.71 -0.49
N TRP A 207 1.24 -10.16 0.49
CA TRP A 207 0.73 -9.96 1.84
C TRP A 207 1.03 -8.55 2.33
N GLN A 208 -0.01 -7.78 2.64
CA GLN A 208 0.10 -6.54 3.40
C GLN A 208 0.16 -6.87 4.89
N TYR A 209 1.33 -6.67 5.48
CA TYR A 209 1.64 -7.13 6.83
C TYR A 209 1.68 -5.99 7.87
N SER A 210 1.68 -4.73 7.43
CA SER A 210 1.66 -3.57 8.30
C SER A 210 1.11 -2.32 7.58
N ASP A 211 0.36 -1.51 8.33
CA ASP A 211 -0.20 -0.20 7.96
C ASP A 211 0.60 1.00 8.52
N ARG A 212 1.79 0.72 9.07
CA ARG A 212 2.52 1.62 9.98
C ARG A 212 3.99 1.75 9.61
N GLY A 213 4.36 1.39 8.40
CA GLY A 213 5.71 1.59 7.90
C GLY A 213 6.11 3.05 8.01
N ARG A 214 7.36 3.29 8.40
CA ARG A 214 8.01 4.60 8.38
C ARG A 214 9.33 4.46 7.64
N LEU A 215 9.31 4.78 6.37
CA LEU A 215 10.44 4.62 5.46
C LEU A 215 11.18 5.93 5.25
N LYS A 216 12.45 5.85 4.84
CA LYS A 216 13.18 7.03 4.39
C LYS A 216 12.48 7.65 3.17
N GLY A 217 12.63 8.95 2.99
CA GLY A 217 12.10 9.68 1.83
C GLY A 217 10.61 10.03 1.87
N ILE A 218 9.87 9.63 2.91
CA ILE A 218 8.47 9.99 3.10
C ILE A 218 8.17 10.25 4.59
N SER A 219 7.33 11.26 4.90
CA SER A 219 6.91 11.56 6.27
C SER A 219 5.75 10.71 6.73
N GLU A 220 4.85 10.37 5.80
CA GLU A 220 3.62 9.66 6.12
C GLU A 220 3.85 8.18 6.36
N LYS A 221 2.88 7.58 7.06
CA LYS A 221 2.84 6.13 7.21
C LYS A 221 2.57 5.48 5.86
N ILE A 222 3.16 4.32 5.70
CA ILE A 222 3.04 3.55 4.47
C ILE A 222 2.73 2.09 4.77
N ASP A 223 1.92 1.52 3.90
CA ASP A 223 1.54 0.12 3.96
C ASP A 223 2.69 -0.71 3.40
N LEU A 224 3.04 -1.77 4.13
CA LEU A 224 4.19 -2.61 3.87
C LEU A 224 3.73 -3.98 3.40
N ASN A 225 4.32 -4.41 2.30
CA ASN A 225 3.96 -5.62 1.59
C ASN A 225 5.16 -6.54 1.41
N VAL A 226 4.88 -7.83 1.31
CA VAL A 226 5.83 -8.84 0.87
C VAL A 226 5.25 -9.68 -0.26
N PHE A 227 6.12 -10.15 -1.15
CA PHE A 227 5.77 -11.15 -2.17
C PHE A 227 5.99 -12.56 -1.62
N ASN A 228 5.02 -13.46 -1.84
CA ASN A 228 5.06 -14.84 -1.35
C ASN A 228 5.86 -15.78 -2.27
N GLY A 229 7.19 -15.64 -2.18
CA GLY A 229 8.15 -16.49 -2.86
C GLY A 229 9.58 -16.03 -2.62
N SER A 230 10.54 -16.80 -3.13
CA SER A 230 11.95 -16.41 -3.08
C SER A 230 12.23 -15.22 -4.00
N TYR A 231 13.37 -14.56 -3.82
CA TYR A 231 13.83 -13.53 -4.77
C TYR A 231 13.89 -14.06 -6.22
N ASN A 232 14.27 -15.32 -6.42
CA ASN A 232 14.29 -15.92 -7.77
C ASN A 232 12.88 -16.09 -8.37
N ASP A 233 11.89 -16.40 -7.54
CA ASP A 233 10.50 -16.49 -7.99
C ASP A 233 9.97 -15.11 -8.36
N TRP A 234 10.33 -14.09 -7.59
CA TRP A 234 10.03 -12.70 -7.90
C TRP A 234 10.64 -12.26 -9.24
N MET A 235 11.91 -12.57 -9.51
CA MET A 235 12.53 -12.22 -10.80
C MET A 235 11.85 -12.89 -12.00
N LYS A 236 11.38 -14.13 -11.85
CA LYS A 236 10.56 -14.79 -12.88
C LYS A 236 9.21 -14.10 -13.04
N TYR A 237 8.58 -13.74 -11.93
CA TYR A 237 7.28 -13.08 -11.92
C TYR A 237 7.32 -11.67 -12.53
N LYS A 238 8.31 -10.83 -12.16
CA LYS A 238 8.60 -9.54 -12.81
C LYS A 238 8.68 -9.68 -14.33
N LYS A 239 9.46 -10.65 -14.79
CA LYS A 239 9.65 -10.91 -16.23
C LYS A 239 8.35 -11.32 -16.91
N TYR A 240 7.55 -12.19 -16.27
CA TYR A 240 6.23 -12.56 -16.75
C TYR A 240 5.31 -11.34 -16.89
N CYS A 241 5.31 -10.44 -15.90
CA CYS A 241 4.58 -9.17 -15.92
C CYS A 241 5.16 -8.12 -16.89
N GLY A 242 6.27 -8.41 -17.59
CA GLY A 242 6.90 -7.45 -18.51
C GLY A 242 7.63 -6.29 -17.82
N CYS A 243 8.01 -6.45 -16.55
CA CYS A 243 8.95 -5.55 -15.88
C CYS A 243 10.37 -5.92 -16.32
N ASN A 244 11.05 -4.99 -17.00
CA ASN A 244 12.44 -5.13 -17.46
C ASN A 244 13.42 -4.40 -16.55
#